data_AF-A0A970ZTT0-F1
#
_entry.id   AF-A0A970ZTT0-F1
#
_cell.length_a   1.000
_cell.length_b   1.000
_cell.length_c   1.000
_cell.angle_alpha   90.00
_cell.angle_beta   90.00
_cell.angle_gamma   90.00
#
_symmetry.space_group_name_H-M   'P 1'
#
loop_
_entity.id
_entity.type
_entity.pdbx_description
1 polymer ?
#
loop_
_entity_poly.entity_id
_entity_poly.type
_entity_poly.pdbx_seq_one_letter_code
_entity_poly.pdbx_strand_id
1 'polypeptide(L)' 'MTTVLSQKGQIVLPSSVREQMHLEPGQDFEVFIDDDDTILLRRISRPPNHGLVDHLLACPAPFTVPPRAKDSSSPIDL' A
#
# COMPACT_ATOMS: atom_id res chain seq x y z
N MET A 1 -1.77 -19.51 22.83
CA MET A 1 -2.97 -19.34 21.99
C MET A 1 -2.76 -20.12 20.70
N THR A 2 -3.77 -20.87 20.25
CA THR A 2 -3.67 -21.71 19.05
C THR A 2 -4.77 -21.32 18.08
N THR A 3 -4.52 -21.54 16.80
CA THR A 3 -5.47 -21.33 15.71
C THR A 3 -5.35 -22.54 14.78
N VAL A 4 -6.38 -22.80 13.98
CA VAL A 4 -6.47 -23.97 13.11
C VAL A 4 -6.34 -23.53 11.67
N LEU A 5 -5.55 -24.26 10.89
CA LEU A 5 -5.49 -24.11 9.44
C LEU A 5 -6.77 -24.65 8.81
N SER A 6 -7.53 -23.79 8.14
CA SER A 6 -8.73 -24.21 7.42
C SER A 6 -8.38 -25.03 6.17
N GLN A 7 -9.37 -25.74 5.62
CA GLN A 7 -9.19 -26.54 4.39
C GLN A 7 -8.72 -25.71 3.17
N LYS A 8 -8.98 -24.41 3.17
CA LYS A 8 -8.54 -23.49 2.11
C LYS A 8 -7.16 -22.86 2.38
N GLY A 9 -6.46 -23.30 3.43
CA GLY A 9 -5.15 -22.78 3.82
C GLY A 9 -5.20 -21.46 4.59
N GLN A 10 -6.38 -21.01 5.03
CA GLN A 10 -6.51 -19.76 5.81
C GLN A 10 -6.29 -20.05 7.30
N ILE A 11 -5.54 -19.17 7.96
CA ILE A 11 -5.34 -19.15 9.41
C ILE A 11 -6.05 -17.92 9.96
N VAL A 12 -6.91 -18.12 10.96
CA VAL A 12 -7.58 -16.99 11.63
C VAL A 12 -6.64 -16.45 12.70
N LEU A 13 -6.33 -15.15 12.64
CA LEU A 13 -5.58 -14.46 13.68
C LEU A 13 -6.49 -14.23 14.91
N PRO A 14 -6.09 -14.70 16.12
CA PRO A 14 -6.85 -14.47 17.34
C PRO A 14 -7.13 -12.99 17.59
N SER A 15 -8.26 -12.67 18.24
CA SER A 15 -8.65 -11.28 18.54
C SER A 15 -7.58 -10.51 19.31
N SER A 16 -6.95 -11.16 20.30
CA SER A 16 -5.87 -10.57 21.10
C SER A 16 -4.70 -10.08 20.24
N VAL A 17 -4.29 -10.86 19.23
CA VAL A 17 -3.20 -10.47 18.31
C VAL A 17 -3.64 -9.30 17.43
N ARG A 18 -4.87 -9.34 16.91
CA ARG A 18 -5.41 -8.25 16.07
C ARG A 18 -5.50 -6.93 16.83
N GLU A 19 -5.95 -6.97 18.08
CA GLU A 19 -6.07 -5.79 18.95
C GLU A 19 -4.69 -5.24 19.34
N GLN A 20 -3.76 -6.11 19.76
CA GLN A 20 -2.41 -5.71 20.16
C GLN A 20 -1.60 -5.07 19.02
N MET A 21 -1.82 -5.53 17.79
CA MET A 21 -1.10 -5.04 16.61
C MET A 21 -1.91 -4.02 15.78
N HIS A 22 -3.11 -3.64 16.23
CA HIS A 22 -4.03 -2.75 15.50
C HIS A 22 -4.24 -3.17 14.03
N LEU A 23 -4.50 -4.46 13.83
CA LEU A 23 -4.72 -5.03 12.50
C LEU A 23 -6.14 -4.76 12.01
N GLU A 24 -6.26 -4.32 10.78
CA GLU A 24 -7.54 -4.04 10.12
C GLU A 24 -7.75 -4.96 8.91
N PRO A 25 -9.01 -5.29 8.58
CA PRO A 25 -9.32 -6.04 7.36
C PRO A 25 -8.77 -5.36 6.10
N GLY A 26 -8.21 -6.14 5.18
CA GLY A 26 -7.65 -5.65 3.91
C GLY A 26 -6.18 -5.25 3.97
N GLN A 27 -5.52 -5.36 5.13
CA GLN A 27 -4.07 -5.19 5.22
C GLN A 27 -3.33 -6.39 4.62
N ASP A 28 -2.28 -6.10 3.84
CA ASP A 28 -1.43 -7.11 3.21
C ASP A 28 -0.26 -7.53 4.11
N PHE A 29 0.13 -8.80 4.02
CA PHE A 29 1.28 -9.37 4.73
C PHE A 29 2.17 -10.15 3.76
N GLU A 30 3.48 -10.00 3.91
CA GLU A 30 4.45 -10.95 3.38
C GLU A 30 4.51 -12.17 4.29
N VAL A 31 4.64 -13.34 3.69
CA VAL A 31 4.72 -14.63 4.38
C VAL A 31 6.12 -15.21 4.13
N PHE A 32 6.87 -15.45 5.19
CA PHE A 32 8.19 -16.08 5.13
C PHE A 32 8.18 -17.38 5.93
N ILE A 33 8.96 -18.34 5.49
CA ILE A 33 9.30 -19.54 6.26
C ILE A 33 10.63 -19.23 6.95
N ASP A 34 10.64 -19.24 8.28
CA ASP A 34 11.83 -18.93 9.09
C ASP A 34 12.64 -20.21 9.36
N ASP A 35 11.95 -21.27 9.76
CA ASP A 35 12.49 -22.63 9.91
C ASP A 35 11.41 -23.68 9.55
N ASP A 36 11.67 -24.97 9.84
CA ASP A 36 10.78 -26.08 9.47
C ASP A 36 9.37 -25.98 10.08
N ASP A 37 9.20 -25.27 11.21
CA ASP A 37 7.95 -25.20 11.97
C ASP A 37 7.41 -23.77 12.13
N THR A 38 8.14 -22.76 11.65
CA THR A 38 7.85 -21.35 11.92
C THR A 38 7.59 -20.56 10.64
N ILE A 39 6.44 -19.88 10.62
CA ILE A 39 6.07 -18.91 9.57
C ILE A 39 6.05 -17.52 10.18
N LEU A 40 6.69 -16.57 9.51
CA LEU A 40 6.66 -15.15 9.86
C LEU A 40 5.70 -14.40 8.94
N LEU A 41 4.82 -13.61 9.54
CA LEU A 41 3.93 -12.68 8.85
C LEU A 41 4.41 -11.25 9.06
N ARG A 42 4.86 -10.58 8.00
CA ARG A 42 5.32 -9.19 8.05
C ARG A 42 4.33 -8.28 7.34
N ARG A 43 3.76 -7.32 8.08
CA ARG A 43 2.82 -6.34 7.50
C ARG A 43 3.51 -5.53 6.40
N ILE A 44 2.88 -5.43 5.23
CA ILE A 44 3.35 -4.58 4.16
C ILE A 44 2.88 -3.15 4.44
N SER A 45 3.77 -2.28 4.91
CA SER A 45 3.49 -0.85 4.98
C SER A 45 3.88 -0.21 3.64
N ARG A 46 2.96 -0.16 2.67
CA ARG A 46 3.15 0.73 1.52
C ARG A 46 2.94 2.17 1.99
N PRO A 47 3.85 3.10 1.68
CA PRO A 47 3.58 4.50 1.96
C PRO A 47 2.33 4.93 1.18
N PRO A 48 1.51 5.87 1.70
CA PRO A 48 0.24 6.25 1.06
C PRO A 48 0.37 6.71 -0.40
N ASN A 49 1.55 7.20 -0.79
CA ASN A 49 1.88 7.67 -2.13
C ASN A 49 2.52 6.59 -3.02
N HIS A 50 2.59 5.33 -2.58
CA HIS A 50 3.18 4.25 -3.36
C HIS A 50 2.41 4.06 -4.68
N GLY A 51 3.12 4.17 -5.82
CA GLY A 51 2.53 4.06 -7.16
C GLY A 51 1.83 5.31 -7.68
N LEU A 52 1.78 6.41 -6.90
CA LEU A 52 1.17 7.67 -7.36
C LEU A 52 1.91 8.24 -8.57
N VAL A 53 3.24 8.23 -8.56
CA VAL A 53 4.05 8.75 -9.68
C VAL A 53 3.81 7.94 -10.95
N ASP A 54 3.82 6.61 -10.85
CA ASP A 54 3.54 5.72 -11.98
C ASP A 54 2.13 5.97 -12.54
N HIS A 55 1.16 6.20 -11.66
CA HIS A 55 -0.21 6.53 -12.06
C HIS A 55 -0.30 7.90 -12.78
N LEU A 56 0.41 8.92 -12.31
CA LEU A 56 0.45 10.24 -12.96
C LEU A 56 1.20 10.21 -14.31
N LEU A 57 2.19 9.34 -14.45
CA LEU A 57 2.93 9.13 -15.70
C LEU A 57 2.20 8.20 -16.68
N ALA A 58 1.28 7.38 -16.19
CA ALA A 58 0.41 6.54 -17.01
C ALA A 58 -0.58 7.43 -17.78
N CYS A 59 -0.11 7.97 -18.90
CA CYS A 59 -0.91 8.80 -19.79
C CYS A 59 -2.11 7.97 -20.32
N PRO A 60 -3.36 8.33 -19.98
CA PRO A 60 -4.53 7.50 -20.30
C PRO A 60 -4.84 7.47 -21.80
N ALA A 61 -4.41 8.52 -22.53
CA ALA A 61 -4.51 8.60 -23.98
C ALA A 61 -3.47 9.61 -24.51
N PRO A 62 -2.97 9.46 -25.75
CA PRO A 62 -2.08 10.44 -26.35
C PRO A 62 -2.72 11.83 -26.36
N PHE A 63 -1.99 12.84 -25.91
CA PHE A 63 -2.40 14.24 -26.00
C PHE A 63 -1.25 15.11 -26.50
N THR A 64 -1.59 16.21 -27.15
CA THR A 64 -0.60 17.23 -27.53
C THR A 64 -0.40 18.16 -26.35
N VAL A 65 0.83 18.26 -25.85
CA VAL A 65 1.18 19.20 -24.78
C VAL A 65 1.01 20.62 -25.32
N PRO A 66 0.13 21.46 -24.75
CA PRO A 66 -0.01 22.84 -25.20
C PRO A 66 1.26 23.62 -24.84
N PRO A 67 1.60 24.67 -25.61
CA PRO A 67 2.70 25.56 -25.26
C PRO A 67 2.47 26.16 -23.87
N ARG A 68 3.52 26.25 -23.06
CA ARG A 68 3.46 26.86 -21.72
C ARG A 68 2.86 28.27 -21.84
N ALA A 69 1.77 28.52 -21.12
CA ALA A 69 1.20 29.85 -21.03
C ALA A 69 2.24 30.81 -20.47
N LYS A 70 2.40 31.97 -21.12
CA LYS A 70 3.21 33.06 -20.56
C LYS A 70 2.44 33.67 -19.41
N ASP A 71 3.14 33.94 -18.33
CA ASP A 71 2.56 34.73 -17.24
C ASP A 71 2.17 36.09 -17.80
N SER A 72 0.87 36.38 -17.69
CA SER A 72 0.28 37.65 -18.13
C SER A 72 -0.02 38.56 -16.94
N SER A 73 0.34 38.14 -15.72
CA SER A 73 0.22 38.99 -14.54
C SER A 73 1.19 40.17 -14.66
N SER A 74 0.70 41.34 -14.25
CA SER A 74 1.57 42.49 -14.04
C SER A 74 2.48 42.20 -12.85
N PRO A 75 3.75 42.64 -12.88
CA PRO A 75 4.60 42.64 -11.69
C PRO A 75 3.85 43.26 -10.51
N ILE A 76 3.96 42.65 -9.34
CA ILE A 76 3.50 43.26 -8.09
C ILE A 76 4.63 44.21 -7.66
N ASP A 77 4.33 45.50 -7.56
CA ASP A 77 5.26 46.45 -6.93
C ASP A 77 5.36 46.11 -5.43
N LEU A 78 6.53 45.61 -5.03
CA LEU A 78 6.89 45.29 -3.63
C LEU A 78 7.53 46.50 -2.94
#